data_AF-A0A3L6J8U7-F1
#
_entry.id   AF-A0A3L6J8U7-F1
#
_cell.length_a   1.000
_cell.length_b   1.000
_cell.length_c   1.000
_cell.angle_alpha   90.00
_cell.angle_beta   90.00
_cell.angle_gamma   90.00
#
_symmetry.space_group_name_H-M   'P 1'
#
loop_
_entity.id
_entity.type
_entity.pdbx_description
1 polymer ?
#
loop_
_entity_poly.entity_id
_entity_poly.type
_entity_poly.pdbx_seq_one_letter_code
_entity_poly.pdbx_strand_id
1 'polypeptide(L)'
;MGPKKRGCRLGEEKTYAEAITLIEPEKQPTERLSQYSVVTRAMEHHALMNRYGSLKKKLIDAGLQFGGRVLLIGSPGTDFEAFVQYLSQEVPLKLVRFRMDILLNEVKRGAEILRVGFEFARRNSPAAMYVEKLESVSPASSERSAVLQDELARTGWDGEEVLVIASTTRPQDVDTDVLSTFDRVYVIEGTTLEDRVRLFEQTLKGHENIDPTAVAELTDGWGYSSTKQLAVSLFMTETEEGGQIPRDKIEEMIEKSCVMPLNNPRYLESVIGRTGGTTKHKIETLRTEYPDDFLDQLYLMAAGEDYSATQRAIEVLNDGMPLSNEDREVLSRYPFLLNGTPEDRLTRLLRAKKSNDRLQRIMGR
;
A
#
# COMPACT_ATOMS: atom_id res chain seq x y z
N MET A 1 -55.56 16.62 -19.14
CA MET A 1 -54.17 16.61 -18.62
C MET A 1 -53.97 15.33 -17.83
N GLY A 2 -53.33 14.33 -18.42
CA GLY A 2 -52.99 13.06 -17.75
C GLY A 2 -51.48 12.80 -17.94
N PRO A 3 -50.77 12.31 -16.92
CA PRO A 3 -49.31 12.32 -16.92
C PRO A 3 -48.76 11.27 -17.88
N LYS A 4 -47.82 11.68 -18.75
CA LYS A 4 -47.02 10.77 -19.56
C LYS A 4 -46.13 9.92 -18.64
N LYS A 5 -46.42 8.62 -18.56
CA LYS A 5 -45.49 7.60 -18.04
C LYS A 5 -44.18 7.70 -18.83
N ARG A 6 -43.09 8.07 -18.16
CA ARG A 6 -41.73 7.96 -18.72
C ARG A 6 -41.39 6.47 -18.81
N GLY A 7 -41.25 5.97 -20.03
CA GLY A 7 -40.74 4.62 -20.28
C GLY A 7 -39.31 4.49 -19.78
N CYS A 8 -39.07 3.49 -18.94
CA CYS A 8 -37.76 3.06 -18.51
C CYS A 8 -36.98 2.56 -19.75
N ARG A 9 -35.74 3.04 -19.92
CA ARG A 9 -34.94 2.79 -21.13
C ARG A 9 -34.27 1.43 -21.01
N LEU A 10 -34.61 0.49 -21.90
CA LEU A 10 -33.97 -0.83 -22.05
C LEU A 10 -32.43 -0.81 -22.24
N GLY A 11 -31.83 0.37 -22.50
CA GLY A 11 -30.38 0.54 -22.57
C GLY A 11 -29.71 0.77 -21.21
N GLU A 12 -30.46 1.15 -20.17
CA GLU A 12 -29.91 1.47 -18.85
C GLU A 12 -29.67 0.19 -18.03
N GLU A 13 -30.59 -0.78 -18.05
CA GLU A 13 -30.44 -2.07 -17.32
C GLU A 13 -29.24 -2.91 -17.78
N LYS A 14 -28.87 -2.84 -19.06
CA LYS A 14 -27.72 -3.59 -19.59
C LYS A 14 -26.39 -3.12 -19.00
N THR A 15 -26.25 -1.82 -18.74
CA THR A 15 -25.01 -1.24 -18.22
C THR A 15 -24.73 -1.66 -16.77
N TYR A 16 -25.77 -1.82 -15.94
CA TYR A 16 -25.59 -2.28 -14.55
C TYR A 16 -25.29 -3.77 -14.45
N ALA A 17 -25.94 -4.60 -15.27
CA ALA A 17 -25.62 -6.04 -15.36
C ALA A 17 -24.19 -6.27 -15.83
N GLU A 18 -23.68 -5.37 -16.67
CA GLU A 18 -22.29 -5.35 -17.06
C GLU A 18 -21.39 -4.99 -15.88
N ALA A 19 -21.71 -4.04 -15.01
CA ALA A 19 -20.81 -3.59 -13.94
C ALA A 19 -20.44 -4.64 -12.85
N ILE A 20 -21.11 -5.79 -12.81
CA ILE A 20 -20.95 -6.80 -11.76
C ILE A 20 -20.65 -8.16 -12.38
N THR A 21 -19.76 -8.93 -11.76
CA THR A 21 -19.45 -10.31 -12.13
C THR A 21 -19.88 -11.26 -11.02
N LEU A 22 -20.47 -12.39 -11.41
CA LEU A 22 -20.86 -13.49 -10.53
C LEU A 22 -20.05 -14.73 -10.92
N ILE A 23 -19.33 -15.30 -9.97
CA ILE A 23 -18.55 -16.52 -10.16
C ILE A 23 -19.11 -17.57 -9.20
N GLU A 24 -19.66 -18.63 -9.78
CA GLU A 24 -20.12 -19.79 -9.02
C GLU A 24 -18.93 -20.52 -8.36
N PRO A 25 -19.11 -21.15 -7.19
CA PRO A 25 -18.03 -21.84 -6.47
C PRO A 25 -17.27 -22.85 -7.35
N GLU A 26 -18.01 -23.63 -8.15
CA GLU A 26 -17.45 -24.66 -9.04
C GLU A 26 -16.59 -24.11 -10.18
N LYS A 27 -16.78 -22.83 -10.55
CA LYS A 27 -16.04 -22.17 -11.64
C LYS A 27 -14.77 -21.49 -11.15
N GLN A 28 -14.50 -21.51 -9.85
CA GLN A 28 -13.30 -20.89 -9.29
C GLN A 28 -12.07 -21.76 -9.59
N PRO A 29 -10.93 -21.15 -9.94
CA PRO A 29 -9.72 -21.89 -10.28
C PRO A 29 -9.22 -22.67 -9.07
N THR A 30 -9.09 -23.99 -9.21
CA THR A 30 -8.59 -24.89 -8.16
C THR A 30 -7.06 -24.86 -8.02
N GLU A 31 -6.35 -24.53 -9.10
CA GLU A 31 -4.89 -24.47 -9.12
C GLU A 31 -4.42 -23.04 -9.38
N ARG A 32 -4.04 -22.34 -8.30
CA ARG A 32 -3.51 -20.97 -8.34
C ARG A 32 -2.32 -20.80 -7.41
N LEU A 33 -1.24 -20.24 -7.95
CA LEU A 33 -0.13 -19.73 -7.15
C LEU A 33 -0.62 -18.57 -6.28
N SER A 34 -0.78 -18.81 -4.98
CA SER A 34 -1.35 -17.87 -4.03
C SER A 34 -0.35 -17.52 -2.93
N GLN A 35 -0.36 -16.26 -2.49
CA GLN A 35 0.51 -15.82 -1.41
C GLN A 35 0.12 -16.51 -0.09
N TYR A 36 1.02 -17.30 0.47
CA TYR A 36 0.75 -18.16 1.63
C TYR A 36 0.37 -17.38 2.90
N SER A 37 1.01 -16.24 3.16
CA SER A 37 0.68 -15.35 4.27
C SER A 37 -0.76 -14.82 4.17
N VAL A 38 -1.24 -14.55 2.96
CA VAL A 38 -2.63 -14.12 2.72
C VAL A 38 -3.60 -15.28 2.91
N VAL A 39 -3.27 -16.46 2.38
CA VAL A 39 -4.06 -17.68 2.60
C VAL A 39 -4.14 -18.02 4.09
N THR A 40 -3.06 -17.84 4.84
CA THR A 40 -3.03 -18.06 6.29
C THR A 40 -4.02 -17.15 7.01
N ARG A 41 -4.09 -15.86 6.65
CA ARG A 41 -5.13 -14.95 7.18
C ARG A 41 -6.54 -15.41 6.81
N ALA A 42 -6.72 -15.96 5.61
CA ALA A 42 -8.00 -16.49 5.16
C ALA A 42 -8.41 -17.74 5.97
N MET A 43 -7.46 -18.64 6.27
CA MET A 43 -7.67 -19.79 7.16
C MET A 43 -8.07 -19.35 8.58
N GLU A 44 -7.40 -18.35 9.13
CA GLU A 44 -7.76 -17.76 10.43
C GLU A 44 -9.20 -17.23 10.42
N HIS A 45 -9.60 -16.55 9.33
CA HIS A 45 -10.97 -16.05 9.17
C HIS A 45 -11.99 -17.19 9.01
N HIS A 46 -11.69 -18.20 8.20
CA HIS A 46 -12.53 -19.38 8.03
C HIS A 46 -12.77 -20.10 9.37
N ALA A 47 -11.72 -20.31 10.16
CA ALA A 47 -11.84 -20.90 11.50
C ALA A 47 -12.75 -20.06 12.42
N LEU A 48 -12.70 -18.73 12.28
CA LEU A 48 -13.59 -17.82 13.00
C LEU A 48 -15.05 -17.96 12.55
N MET A 49 -15.32 -18.08 11.24
CA MET A 49 -16.66 -18.33 10.72
C MET A 49 -17.24 -19.65 11.23
N ASN A 50 -16.43 -20.72 11.29
CA ASN A 50 -16.85 -22.00 11.84
C ASN A 50 -17.19 -21.91 13.34
N ARG A 51 -16.37 -21.16 14.10
CA ARG A 51 -16.66 -20.85 15.51
C ARG A 51 -17.96 -20.06 15.65
N TYR A 52 -18.18 -19.07 14.80
CA TYR A 52 -19.42 -18.30 14.77
C TYR A 52 -20.64 -19.20 14.55
N GLY A 53 -20.58 -20.13 13.60
CA GLY A 53 -21.65 -21.12 13.37
C GLY A 53 -22.07 -21.88 14.63
N SER A 54 -21.09 -22.28 15.47
CA SER A 54 -21.35 -22.97 16.74
C SER A 54 -21.91 -22.06 17.85
N LEU A 55 -21.61 -20.76 17.82
CA LEU A 55 -21.96 -19.79 18.86
C LEU A 55 -23.16 -18.90 18.49
N LYS A 56 -23.70 -19.02 17.28
CA LYS A 56 -24.79 -18.19 16.74
C LYS A 56 -25.93 -17.94 17.73
N LYS A 57 -26.45 -19.00 18.37
CA LYS A 57 -27.54 -18.87 19.35
C LYS A 57 -27.16 -17.99 20.55
N LYS A 58 -25.97 -18.23 21.14
CA LYS A 58 -25.48 -17.45 22.29
C LYS A 58 -25.23 -15.99 21.95
N LEU A 59 -24.78 -15.71 20.73
CA LEU A 59 -24.57 -14.34 20.25
C LEU A 59 -25.90 -13.60 20.12
N ILE A 60 -26.90 -14.24 19.50
CA ILE A 60 -28.26 -13.68 19.37
C ILE A 60 -28.86 -13.43 20.76
N ASP A 61 -28.74 -14.38 21.69
CA ASP A 61 -29.25 -14.23 23.07
C ASP A 61 -28.57 -13.07 23.83
N ALA A 62 -27.29 -12.78 23.50
CA ALA A 62 -26.54 -11.66 24.04
C ALA A 62 -26.78 -10.33 23.29
N GLY A 63 -27.59 -10.32 22.23
CA GLY A 63 -27.82 -9.16 21.38
C GLY A 63 -26.60 -8.76 20.53
N LEU A 64 -25.66 -9.68 20.31
CA LEU A 64 -24.45 -9.47 19.53
C LEU A 64 -24.64 -9.95 18.09
N GLN A 65 -24.07 -9.23 17.14
CA GLN A 65 -24.14 -9.56 15.71
C GLN A 65 -22.74 -9.84 15.14
N PHE A 66 -22.69 -10.73 14.17
CA PHE A 66 -21.55 -10.96 13.31
C PHE A 66 -21.80 -10.28 11.96
N GLY A 67 -21.19 -9.10 11.77
CA GLY A 67 -21.38 -8.30 10.56
C GLY A 67 -20.76 -8.94 9.31
N GLY A 68 -19.72 -9.76 9.44
CA GLY A 68 -19.09 -10.41 8.29
C GLY A 68 -18.42 -9.43 7.31
N ARG A 69 -17.95 -8.28 7.81
CA ARG A 69 -17.26 -7.26 7.01
C ARG A 69 -15.77 -7.33 7.29
N VAL A 70 -15.00 -7.65 6.26
CA VAL A 70 -13.55 -7.86 6.33
C VAL A 70 -12.83 -6.85 5.46
N LEU A 71 -11.84 -6.16 6.02
CA LEU A 71 -10.93 -5.28 5.30
C LEU A 71 -9.53 -5.89 5.26
N LEU A 72 -8.95 -5.95 4.07
CA LEU A 72 -7.57 -6.37 3.83
C LEU A 72 -6.73 -5.14 3.51
N ILE A 73 -5.65 -4.93 4.26
CA ILE A 73 -4.71 -3.83 4.06
C ILE A 73 -3.34 -4.43 3.80
N GLY A 74 -2.63 -3.94 2.79
CA GLY A 74 -1.28 -4.41 2.50
C GLY A 74 -0.58 -3.60 1.43
N SER A 75 0.67 -3.92 1.15
CA SER A 75 1.46 -3.19 0.16
C SER A 75 1.03 -3.50 -1.29
N PRO A 76 1.32 -2.62 -2.26
CA PRO A 76 1.09 -2.90 -3.67
C PRO A 76 1.77 -4.20 -4.12
N GLY A 77 1.01 -5.04 -4.84
CA GLY A 77 1.48 -6.36 -5.28
C GLY A 77 1.20 -7.49 -4.30
N THR A 78 0.54 -7.21 -3.17
CA THR A 78 -0.04 -8.23 -2.28
C THR A 78 -1.19 -8.96 -2.97
N ASP A 79 -1.28 -10.26 -2.76
CA ASP A 79 -2.27 -11.12 -3.38
C ASP A 79 -3.59 -11.22 -2.60
N PHE A 80 -4.30 -10.09 -2.43
CA PHE A 80 -5.56 -10.06 -1.66
C PHE A 80 -6.63 -11.00 -2.22
N GLU A 81 -6.59 -11.28 -3.52
CA GLU A 81 -7.53 -12.18 -4.18
C GLU A 81 -7.42 -13.62 -3.65
N ALA A 82 -6.24 -14.06 -3.21
CA ALA A 82 -6.06 -15.36 -2.57
C ALA A 82 -6.97 -15.54 -1.34
N PHE A 83 -7.17 -14.47 -0.56
CA PHE A 83 -8.04 -14.52 0.62
C PHE A 83 -9.49 -14.81 0.24
N VAL A 84 -9.97 -14.10 -0.78
CA VAL A 84 -11.35 -14.17 -1.26
C VAL A 84 -11.63 -15.53 -1.88
N GLN A 85 -10.72 -16.02 -2.73
CA GLN A 85 -10.86 -17.31 -3.39
C GLN A 85 -10.82 -18.44 -2.38
N TYR A 86 -9.87 -18.43 -1.44
CA TYR A 86 -9.80 -19.43 -0.39
C TYR A 86 -11.13 -19.54 0.38
N LEU A 87 -11.68 -18.41 0.86
CA LEU A 87 -12.96 -18.42 1.59
C LEU A 87 -14.13 -18.86 0.72
N SER A 88 -14.16 -18.45 -0.54
CA SER A 88 -15.25 -18.78 -1.45
C SER A 88 -15.25 -20.27 -1.83
N GLN A 89 -14.08 -20.91 -1.86
CA GLN A 89 -13.95 -22.36 -2.10
C GLN A 89 -14.28 -23.18 -0.85
N GLU A 90 -13.79 -22.77 0.32
CA GLU A 90 -13.97 -23.51 1.58
C GLU A 90 -15.39 -23.41 2.14
N VAL A 91 -16.08 -22.27 1.94
CA VAL A 91 -17.45 -22.01 2.43
C VAL A 91 -18.49 -22.06 1.28
N PRO A 92 -18.21 -22.83 0.22
CA PRO A 92 -18.79 -22.72 -1.15
C PRO A 92 -19.67 -21.49 -1.42
N LEU A 93 -19.08 -20.28 -1.36
CA LEU A 93 -19.82 -19.02 -1.55
C LEU A 93 -19.75 -18.55 -2.99
N LYS A 94 -20.87 -18.03 -3.50
CA LYS A 94 -20.87 -17.31 -4.78
C LYS A 94 -20.06 -16.03 -4.65
N LEU A 95 -19.12 -15.81 -5.57
CA LEU A 95 -18.27 -14.64 -5.55
C LEU A 95 -18.85 -13.54 -6.44
N VAL A 96 -19.25 -12.43 -5.83
CA VAL A 96 -19.72 -11.22 -6.49
C VAL A 96 -18.61 -10.18 -6.49
N ARG A 97 -18.23 -9.67 -7.67
CA ARG A 97 -17.18 -8.65 -7.79
C ARG A 97 -17.64 -7.50 -8.67
N PHE A 98 -17.25 -6.29 -8.30
CA PHE A 98 -17.40 -5.12 -9.18
C PHE A 98 -16.34 -5.13 -10.27
N ARG A 99 -16.76 -4.78 -11.49
CA ARG A 99 -15.85 -4.39 -12.57
C ARG A 99 -15.41 -2.95 -12.36
N MET A 100 -14.20 -2.80 -11.81
CA MET A 100 -13.67 -1.48 -11.41
C MET A 100 -13.52 -0.51 -12.57
N ASP A 101 -13.22 -0.98 -13.77
CA ASP A 101 -13.17 -0.18 -14.99
C ASP A 101 -14.51 0.51 -15.27
N ILE A 102 -15.63 -0.20 -15.14
CA ILE A 102 -16.97 0.35 -15.34
C ILE A 102 -17.33 1.29 -14.19
N LEU A 103 -17.10 0.85 -12.94
CA LEU A 103 -17.46 1.61 -11.75
C LEU A 103 -16.75 2.98 -11.68
N LEU A 104 -15.49 3.04 -12.14
CA LEU A 104 -14.69 4.27 -12.12
C LEU A 104 -14.98 5.18 -13.33
N ASN A 105 -15.31 4.62 -14.49
CA ASN A 105 -15.63 5.41 -15.69
C ASN A 105 -17.01 6.09 -15.59
N GLU A 106 -17.97 5.47 -14.90
CA GLU A 106 -19.32 6.02 -14.76
C GLU A 106 -19.47 6.95 -13.54
N VAL A 107 -18.80 8.11 -13.57
CA VAL A 107 -18.79 9.08 -12.43
C VAL A 107 -20.21 9.45 -11.95
N LYS A 108 -21.15 9.62 -12.87
CA LYS A 108 -22.54 10.02 -12.55
C LYS A 108 -23.42 8.89 -12.00
N ARG A 109 -23.03 7.62 -12.22
CA ARG A 109 -23.82 6.43 -11.86
C ARG A 109 -23.11 5.52 -10.88
N GLY A 110 -21.86 5.80 -10.50
CA GLY A 110 -21.09 4.96 -9.60
C GLY A 110 -21.80 4.63 -8.29
N ALA A 111 -22.53 5.59 -7.70
CA ALA A 111 -23.33 5.38 -6.50
C ALA A 111 -24.50 4.40 -6.72
N GLU A 112 -25.18 4.48 -7.87
CA GLU A 112 -26.26 3.57 -8.23
C GLU A 112 -25.73 2.17 -8.54
N ILE A 113 -24.59 2.06 -9.23
CA ILE A 113 -23.90 0.79 -9.48
C ILE A 113 -23.55 0.10 -8.17
N LEU A 114 -23.06 0.83 -7.16
CA LEU A 114 -22.79 0.26 -5.84
C LEU A 114 -24.06 -0.32 -5.22
N ARG A 115 -25.16 0.44 -5.19
CA ARG A 115 -26.45 -0.04 -4.65
C ARG A 115 -26.94 -1.30 -5.36
N VAL A 116 -26.90 -1.30 -6.69
CA VAL A 116 -27.30 -2.46 -7.50
C VAL A 116 -26.39 -3.65 -7.22
N GLY A 117 -25.08 -3.44 -7.02
CA GLY A 117 -24.14 -4.50 -6.66
C GLY A 117 -24.42 -5.15 -5.32
N PHE A 118 -24.69 -4.34 -4.29
CA PHE A 118 -25.08 -4.86 -2.98
C PHE A 118 -26.44 -5.57 -3.03
N GLU A 119 -27.42 -5.03 -3.75
CA GLU A 119 -28.71 -5.71 -3.95
C GLU A 119 -28.53 -7.03 -4.71
N PHE A 120 -27.68 -7.04 -5.73
CA PHE A 120 -27.35 -8.25 -6.49
C PHE A 120 -26.68 -9.30 -5.61
N ALA A 121 -25.77 -8.91 -4.71
CA ALA A 121 -25.15 -9.82 -3.75
C ALA A 121 -26.17 -10.43 -2.79
N ARG A 122 -27.08 -9.61 -2.22
CA ARG A 122 -28.17 -10.08 -1.35
C ARG A 122 -29.10 -11.06 -2.06
N ARG A 123 -29.47 -10.78 -3.32
CA ARG A 123 -30.31 -11.69 -4.13
C ARG A 123 -29.64 -13.02 -4.46
N ASN A 124 -28.31 -13.06 -4.42
CA ASN A 124 -27.53 -14.26 -4.72
C ASN A 124 -26.93 -14.89 -3.45
N SER A 125 -27.39 -14.51 -2.26
CA SER A 125 -26.92 -15.10 -1.01
C SER A 125 -27.17 -16.62 -0.96
N PRO A 126 -26.31 -17.39 -0.26
CA PRO A 126 -25.09 -16.97 0.43
C PRO A 126 -23.97 -16.58 -0.55
N ALA A 127 -23.35 -15.41 -0.32
CA ALA A 127 -22.40 -14.82 -1.26
C ALA A 127 -21.23 -14.10 -0.57
N ALA A 128 -20.07 -14.13 -1.20
CA ALA A 128 -18.91 -13.31 -0.86
C ALA A 128 -18.84 -12.13 -1.85
N MET A 129 -18.94 -10.92 -1.35
CA MET A 129 -18.84 -9.69 -2.14
C MET A 129 -17.44 -9.09 -1.99
N TYR A 130 -16.69 -9.02 -3.08
CA TYR A 130 -15.33 -8.48 -3.08
C TYR A 130 -15.24 -7.09 -3.71
N VAL A 131 -14.77 -6.13 -2.93
CA VAL A 131 -14.54 -4.73 -3.31
C VAL A 131 -13.03 -4.46 -3.36
N GLU A 132 -12.46 -4.50 -4.55
CA GLU A 132 -11.03 -4.23 -4.77
C GLU A 132 -10.74 -2.72 -4.82
N LYS A 133 -9.55 -2.30 -4.37
CA LYS A 133 -9.10 -0.89 -4.41
C LYS A 133 -10.12 0.06 -3.78
N LEU A 134 -10.42 -0.19 -2.50
CA LEU A 134 -11.41 0.55 -1.73
C LEU A 134 -11.18 2.08 -1.81
N GLU A 135 -9.93 2.54 -1.88
CA GLU A 135 -9.58 3.96 -2.02
C GLU A 135 -10.10 4.60 -3.33
N SER A 136 -10.34 3.79 -4.37
CA SER A 136 -10.88 4.28 -5.64
C SER A 136 -12.40 4.37 -5.63
N VAL A 137 -13.05 3.54 -4.80
CA VAL A 137 -14.51 3.48 -4.63
C VAL A 137 -14.99 4.49 -3.58
N SER A 138 -14.22 4.64 -2.51
CA SER A 138 -14.54 5.42 -1.33
C SER A 138 -13.48 6.49 -1.04
N PRO A 139 -13.19 7.41 -1.97
CA PRO A 139 -12.32 8.55 -1.67
C PRO A 139 -12.98 9.43 -0.61
N ALA A 140 -12.17 10.07 0.24
CA ALA A 140 -12.67 10.90 1.35
C ALA A 140 -13.74 11.92 0.90
N SER A 141 -14.84 12.01 1.66
CA SER A 141 -15.92 12.99 1.47
C SER A 141 -16.64 12.91 0.11
N SER A 142 -16.83 11.70 -0.42
CA SER A 142 -17.53 11.47 -1.69
C SER A 142 -18.94 10.91 -1.50
N GLU A 143 -19.85 11.21 -2.45
CA GLU A 143 -21.21 10.61 -2.47
C GLU A 143 -21.16 9.08 -2.51
N ARG A 144 -20.16 8.51 -3.21
CA ARG A 144 -19.95 7.06 -3.28
C ARG A 144 -19.57 6.48 -1.92
N SER A 145 -18.79 7.21 -1.13
CA SER A 145 -18.40 6.80 0.24
C SER A 145 -19.60 6.73 1.16
N ALA A 146 -20.49 7.75 1.12
CA ALA A 146 -21.71 7.76 1.91
C ALA A 146 -22.65 6.59 1.55
N VAL A 147 -22.82 6.31 0.25
CA VAL A 147 -23.62 5.17 -0.21
C VAL A 147 -22.98 3.84 0.18
N LEU A 148 -21.67 3.72 0.06
CA LEU A 148 -20.95 2.51 0.45
C LEU A 148 -21.07 2.26 1.95
N GLN A 149 -20.90 3.29 2.78
CA GLN A 149 -21.05 3.21 4.23
C GLN A 149 -22.45 2.71 4.61
N ASP A 150 -23.48 3.27 3.98
CA ASP A 150 -24.88 2.93 4.20
C ASP A 150 -25.21 1.48 3.76
N GLU A 151 -24.68 1.03 2.62
CA GLU A 151 -24.81 -0.36 2.18
C GLU A 151 -24.03 -1.33 3.06
N LEU A 152 -22.82 -0.97 3.50
CA LEU A 152 -22.02 -1.77 4.43
C LEU A 152 -22.73 -1.92 5.77
N ALA A 153 -23.30 -0.84 6.32
CA ALA A 153 -24.04 -0.90 7.58
C ALA A 153 -25.25 -1.84 7.53
N ARG A 154 -25.93 -1.93 6.38
CA ARG A 154 -27.09 -2.81 6.16
C ARG A 154 -26.73 -4.24 5.77
N THR A 155 -25.61 -4.42 5.08
CA THR A 155 -25.22 -5.72 4.53
C THR A 155 -24.31 -6.42 5.51
N GLY A 156 -24.63 -7.67 5.84
CA GLY A 156 -23.78 -8.47 6.68
C GLY A 156 -24.12 -9.94 6.63
N TRP A 157 -23.28 -10.72 7.31
CA TRP A 157 -23.46 -12.16 7.41
C TRP A 157 -24.70 -12.52 8.22
N ASP A 158 -24.93 -11.81 9.33
CA ASP A 158 -26.16 -11.93 10.10
C ASP A 158 -27.33 -11.25 9.39
N GLY A 159 -28.24 -12.06 8.86
CA GLY A 159 -29.48 -11.62 8.21
C GLY A 159 -29.47 -11.93 6.71
N GLU A 160 -28.56 -11.31 5.97
CA GLU A 160 -28.51 -11.39 4.50
C GLU A 160 -27.57 -12.50 3.97
N GLU A 161 -26.76 -13.13 4.84
CA GLU A 161 -25.77 -14.15 4.48
C GLU A 161 -24.77 -13.67 3.41
N VAL A 162 -24.40 -12.38 3.47
CA VAL A 162 -23.41 -11.76 2.59
C VAL A 162 -22.14 -11.44 3.36
N LEU A 163 -21.04 -12.08 2.98
CA LEU A 163 -19.70 -11.76 3.48
C LEU A 163 -19.10 -10.64 2.62
N VAL A 164 -18.81 -9.48 3.20
CA VAL A 164 -18.20 -8.37 2.46
C VAL A 164 -16.70 -8.34 2.71
N ILE A 165 -15.90 -8.47 1.66
CA ILE A 165 -14.44 -8.42 1.71
C ILE A 165 -13.99 -7.22 0.89
N ALA A 166 -13.24 -6.30 1.49
CA ALA A 166 -12.64 -5.18 0.78
C ALA A 166 -11.12 -5.23 0.87
N SER A 167 -10.41 -4.68 -0.12
CA SER A 167 -8.96 -4.55 -0.10
C SER A 167 -8.48 -3.14 -0.44
N THR A 168 -7.42 -2.68 0.21
CA THR A 168 -6.79 -1.40 -0.08
C THR A 168 -5.28 -1.45 0.12
N THR A 169 -4.56 -0.71 -0.72
CA THR A 169 -3.11 -0.46 -0.56
C THR A 169 -2.81 0.93 -0.04
N ARG A 170 -3.83 1.80 0.06
CA ARG A 170 -3.71 3.19 0.47
C ARG A 170 -4.84 3.53 1.45
N PRO A 171 -4.81 2.95 2.67
CA PRO A 171 -5.87 3.20 3.66
C PRO A 171 -6.03 4.68 4.00
N GLN A 172 -4.97 5.49 3.88
CA GLN A 172 -5.01 6.94 4.09
C GLN A 172 -5.86 7.71 3.06
N ASP A 173 -6.11 7.12 1.88
CA ASP A 173 -6.91 7.72 0.82
C ASP A 173 -8.40 7.31 0.92
N VAL A 174 -8.74 6.44 1.88
CA VAL A 174 -10.10 5.93 2.11
C VAL A 174 -10.84 6.79 3.13
N ASP A 175 -12.13 7.00 2.91
CA ASP A 175 -13.03 7.63 3.87
C ASP A 175 -13.04 6.91 5.24
N THR A 176 -12.81 7.65 6.33
CA THR A 176 -12.68 7.11 7.69
C THR A 176 -13.98 6.48 8.20
N ASP A 177 -15.12 7.01 7.80
CA ASP A 177 -16.41 6.49 8.25
C ASP A 177 -16.68 5.13 7.61
N VAL A 178 -16.28 4.95 6.34
CA VAL A 178 -16.31 3.64 5.67
C VAL A 178 -15.35 2.67 6.34
N LEU A 179 -14.12 3.07 6.66
CA LEU A 179 -13.16 2.20 7.36
C LEU A 179 -13.71 1.69 8.70
N SER A 180 -14.46 2.52 9.43
CA SER A 180 -15.05 2.17 10.72
C SER A 180 -16.15 1.10 10.65
N THR A 181 -16.70 0.83 9.47
CA THR A 181 -17.80 -0.16 9.30
C THR A 181 -17.33 -1.61 9.24
N PHE A 182 -16.03 -1.86 9.03
CA PHE A 182 -15.47 -3.20 8.92
C PHE A 182 -15.25 -3.82 10.31
N ASP A 183 -15.79 -5.02 10.53
CA ASP A 183 -15.69 -5.72 11.82
C ASP A 183 -14.29 -6.31 12.05
N ARG A 184 -13.59 -6.61 10.96
CA ARG A 184 -12.27 -7.27 10.97
C ARG A 184 -11.35 -6.61 9.98
N VAL A 185 -10.13 -6.34 10.43
CA VAL A 185 -9.06 -5.79 9.58
C VAL A 185 -7.88 -6.75 9.65
N TYR A 186 -7.41 -7.22 8.49
CA TYR A 186 -6.19 -7.99 8.36
C TYR A 186 -5.13 -7.14 7.67
N VAL A 187 -4.03 -6.89 8.37
CA VAL A 187 -2.87 -6.18 7.83
C VAL A 187 -1.86 -7.22 7.34
N ILE A 188 -1.46 -7.10 6.09
CA ILE A 188 -0.48 -7.94 5.40
C ILE A 188 0.75 -7.05 5.14
N GLU A 189 1.78 -7.24 5.97
CA GLU A 189 2.97 -6.36 6.01
C GLU A 189 3.87 -6.49 4.78
N GLY A 190 3.69 -7.54 3.97
CA GLY A 190 4.44 -7.76 2.74
C GLY A 190 4.56 -9.24 2.42
N THR A 191 5.53 -9.57 1.56
CA THR A 191 5.80 -10.93 1.12
C THR A 191 6.91 -11.53 1.97
N THR A 192 6.56 -12.56 2.74
CA THR A 192 7.48 -13.22 3.68
C THR A 192 8.50 -14.09 2.95
N LEU A 193 9.57 -14.50 3.64
CA LEU A 193 10.52 -15.48 3.08
C LEU A 193 9.79 -16.78 2.71
N GLU A 194 8.89 -17.26 3.57
CA GLU A 194 8.11 -18.47 3.31
C GLU A 194 7.21 -18.34 2.08
N ASP A 195 6.60 -17.17 1.85
CA ASP A 195 5.84 -16.90 0.62
C ASP A 195 6.71 -17.07 -0.62
N ARG A 196 7.93 -16.51 -0.59
CA ARG A 196 8.86 -16.55 -1.73
C ARG A 196 9.36 -17.97 -1.98
N VAL A 197 9.78 -18.69 -0.93
CA VAL A 197 10.24 -20.08 -1.03
C VAL A 197 9.14 -20.96 -1.64
N ARG A 198 7.92 -20.94 -1.08
CA ARG A 198 6.81 -21.76 -1.58
C ARG A 198 6.45 -21.42 -3.02
N LEU A 199 6.47 -20.14 -3.39
CA LEU A 199 6.22 -19.70 -4.76
C LEU A 199 7.26 -20.27 -5.74
N PHE A 200 8.55 -20.18 -5.38
CA PHE A 200 9.62 -20.72 -6.22
C PHE A 200 9.61 -22.25 -6.26
N GLU A 201 9.38 -22.94 -5.14
CA GLU A 201 9.25 -24.39 -5.09
C GLU A 201 8.11 -24.90 -5.99
N GLN A 202 6.97 -24.23 -5.97
CA GLN A 202 5.81 -24.63 -6.78
C GLN A 202 6.02 -24.31 -8.27
N THR A 203 6.64 -23.17 -8.58
CA THR A 203 6.83 -22.71 -9.97
C THR A 203 8.01 -23.39 -10.66
N LEU A 204 9.11 -23.61 -9.95
CA LEU A 204 10.34 -24.24 -10.44
C LEU A 204 10.32 -25.76 -10.25
N LYS A 205 9.15 -26.35 -10.05
CA LYS A 205 8.98 -27.80 -9.94
C LYS A 205 9.44 -28.46 -11.25
N GLY A 206 10.58 -29.14 -11.21
CA GLY A 206 11.25 -29.72 -12.39
C GLY A 206 12.59 -29.08 -12.75
N HIS A 207 12.96 -27.96 -12.12
CA HIS A 207 14.27 -27.32 -12.25
C HIS A 207 15.09 -27.55 -10.97
N GLU A 208 15.55 -28.77 -10.74
CA GLU A 208 16.33 -29.14 -9.53
C GLU A 208 17.67 -28.41 -9.41
N ASN A 209 18.15 -27.82 -10.51
CA ASN A 209 19.41 -27.09 -10.57
C ASN A 209 19.33 -25.72 -9.87
N ILE A 210 18.12 -25.15 -9.69
CA ILE A 210 17.92 -23.85 -9.03
C ILE A 210 17.41 -24.09 -7.61
N ASP A 211 18.15 -23.65 -6.59
CA ASP A 211 17.69 -23.69 -5.20
C ASP A 211 16.64 -22.58 -4.94
N PRO A 212 15.37 -22.93 -4.67
CA PRO A 212 14.31 -21.95 -4.37
C PRO A 212 14.64 -21.08 -3.15
N THR A 213 15.35 -21.63 -2.17
CA THR A 213 15.70 -20.94 -0.92
C THR A 213 16.71 -19.83 -1.19
N ALA A 214 17.76 -20.13 -1.97
CA ALA A 214 18.74 -19.14 -2.39
C ALA A 214 18.10 -17.98 -3.15
N VAL A 215 17.18 -18.27 -4.09
CA VAL A 215 16.45 -17.22 -4.84
C VAL A 215 15.58 -16.38 -3.89
N ALA A 216 14.89 -17.02 -2.94
CA ALA A 216 14.04 -16.34 -1.97
C ALA A 216 14.81 -15.40 -1.02
N GLU A 217 16.04 -15.76 -0.65
CA GLU A 217 16.93 -14.89 0.13
C GLU A 217 17.44 -13.69 -0.68
N LEU A 218 17.83 -13.91 -1.95
CA LEU A 218 18.33 -12.85 -2.84
C LEU A 218 17.24 -11.84 -3.23
N THR A 219 15.97 -12.21 -3.06
CA THR A 219 14.80 -11.38 -3.40
C THR A 219 14.13 -10.79 -2.16
N ASP A 220 14.90 -10.55 -1.10
CA ASP A 220 14.37 -9.94 0.11
C ASP A 220 13.82 -8.52 -0.13
N GLY A 221 12.68 -8.23 0.51
CA GLY A 221 11.94 -6.98 0.31
C GLY A 221 11.22 -6.84 -1.03
N TRP A 222 11.18 -7.88 -1.87
CA TRP A 222 10.36 -7.90 -3.08
C TRP A 222 8.88 -8.15 -2.73
N GLY A 223 7.97 -7.50 -3.47
CA GLY A 223 6.54 -7.78 -3.39
C GLY A 223 6.14 -9.02 -4.19
N TYR A 224 5.07 -9.70 -3.76
CA TYR A 224 4.64 -11.00 -4.31
C TYR A 224 4.44 -10.98 -5.82
N SER A 225 3.86 -9.91 -6.37
CA SER A 225 3.72 -9.74 -7.82
C SER A 225 5.06 -9.77 -8.57
N SER A 226 6.09 -9.11 -8.02
CA SER A 226 7.43 -9.05 -8.62
C SER A 226 8.14 -10.39 -8.46
N THR A 227 8.01 -11.05 -7.31
CA THR A 227 8.54 -12.39 -7.09
C THR A 227 7.93 -13.40 -8.07
N LYS A 228 6.62 -13.30 -8.35
CA LYS A 228 5.93 -14.13 -9.34
C LYS A 228 6.44 -13.90 -10.76
N GLN A 229 6.68 -12.65 -11.14
CA GLN A 229 7.28 -12.32 -12.44
C GLN A 229 8.70 -12.91 -12.57
N LEU A 230 9.49 -12.83 -11.51
CA LEU A 230 10.82 -13.44 -11.50
C LEU A 230 10.74 -14.96 -11.60
N ALA A 231 9.83 -15.61 -10.88
CA ALA A 231 9.63 -17.06 -10.96
C ALA A 231 9.31 -17.50 -12.40
N VAL A 232 8.45 -16.76 -13.11
CA VAL A 232 8.16 -17.00 -14.53
C VAL A 232 9.41 -16.79 -15.40
N SER A 233 10.19 -15.74 -15.15
CA SER A 233 11.43 -15.50 -15.90
C SER A 233 12.46 -16.61 -15.70
N LEU A 234 12.64 -17.08 -14.46
CA LEU A 234 13.57 -18.17 -14.14
C LEU A 234 13.12 -19.49 -14.78
N PHE A 235 11.82 -19.77 -14.76
CA PHE A 235 11.25 -20.94 -15.44
C PHE A 235 11.49 -20.94 -16.95
N MET A 236 11.46 -19.76 -17.59
CA MET A 236 11.73 -19.62 -19.03
C MET A 236 13.22 -19.63 -19.38
N THR A 237 14.12 -19.58 -18.41
CA THR A 237 15.56 -19.53 -18.66
C THR A 237 16.10 -20.94 -18.90
N GLU A 238 16.83 -21.13 -20.00
CA GLU A 238 17.52 -22.40 -20.25
C GLU A 238 18.60 -22.60 -19.19
N THR A 239 18.47 -23.66 -18.39
CA THR A 239 19.49 -24.07 -17.43
C THR A 239 20.35 -25.17 -18.05
N GLU A 240 21.67 -25.04 -17.95
CA GLU A 240 22.60 -26.11 -18.34
C GLU A 240 22.28 -27.39 -17.55
N GLU A 241 22.33 -28.55 -18.21
CA GLU A 241 22.18 -29.85 -17.56
C GLU A 241 23.42 -30.11 -16.68
N GLY A 242 23.27 -29.93 -15.37
CA GLY A 242 24.25 -30.40 -14.40
C GLY A 242 24.31 -29.57 -13.12
N GLY A 243 24.29 -30.27 -11.98
CA GLY A 243 24.58 -29.74 -10.65
C GLY A 243 23.67 -28.61 -10.16
N GLN A 244 23.76 -28.29 -8.87
CA GLN A 244 23.15 -27.08 -8.35
C GLN A 244 23.91 -25.85 -8.87
N ILE A 245 23.17 -24.87 -9.39
CA ILE A 245 23.71 -23.59 -9.83
C ILE A 245 24.20 -22.85 -8.57
N PRO A 246 25.47 -22.37 -8.54
CA PRO A 246 26.00 -21.62 -7.42
C PRO A 246 25.27 -20.28 -7.24
N ARG A 247 25.25 -19.77 -6.01
CA ARG A 247 24.55 -18.54 -5.63
C ARG A 247 24.89 -17.34 -6.53
N ASP A 248 26.17 -17.16 -6.89
CA ASP A 248 26.62 -16.05 -7.73
C ASP A 248 26.00 -16.08 -9.14
N LYS A 249 25.83 -17.28 -9.73
CA LYS A 249 25.15 -17.44 -11.03
C LYS A 249 23.66 -17.17 -10.92
N ILE A 250 23.03 -17.52 -9.78
CA ILE A 250 21.61 -17.21 -9.53
C ILE A 250 21.41 -15.69 -9.46
N GLU A 251 22.31 -14.97 -8.80
CA GLU A 251 22.28 -13.50 -8.75
C GLU A 251 22.39 -12.90 -10.17
N GLU A 252 23.33 -13.39 -10.98
CA GLU A 252 23.48 -12.97 -12.38
C GLU A 252 22.21 -13.28 -13.21
N MET A 253 21.55 -14.41 -12.99
CA MET A 253 20.27 -14.74 -13.64
C MET A 253 19.16 -13.78 -13.23
N ILE A 254 19.09 -13.40 -11.95
CA ILE A 254 18.12 -12.42 -11.44
C ILE A 254 18.39 -11.06 -12.09
N GLU A 255 19.64 -10.62 -12.19
CA GLU A 255 19.99 -9.36 -12.87
C GLU A 255 19.61 -9.38 -14.35
N LYS A 256 19.90 -10.49 -15.05
CA LYS A 256 19.56 -10.67 -16.47
C LYS A 256 18.06 -10.81 -16.73
N SER A 257 17.27 -11.19 -15.72
CA SER A 257 15.82 -11.32 -15.85
C SER A 257 15.12 -10.00 -16.17
N CYS A 258 15.76 -8.86 -15.90
CA CYS A 258 15.19 -7.51 -16.00
C CYS A 258 13.91 -7.32 -15.15
N VAL A 259 13.59 -8.24 -14.24
CA VAL A 259 12.48 -8.10 -13.30
C VAL A 259 12.94 -7.20 -12.16
N MET A 260 12.16 -6.16 -11.86
CA MET A 260 12.47 -5.22 -10.79
C MET A 260 11.29 -5.07 -9.82
N PRO A 261 11.53 -4.99 -8.51
CA PRO A 261 10.48 -4.79 -7.51
C PRO A 261 10.08 -3.32 -7.43
N LEU A 262 9.44 -2.79 -8.48
CA LEU A 262 9.03 -1.37 -8.55
C LEU A 262 7.98 -0.98 -7.50
N ASN A 263 7.32 -1.95 -6.88
CA ASN A 263 6.40 -1.72 -5.77
C ASN A 263 7.14 -1.35 -4.48
N ASN A 264 8.45 -1.60 -4.41
CA ASN A 264 9.29 -1.19 -3.29
C ASN A 264 9.78 0.26 -3.55
N PRO A 265 9.42 1.24 -2.71
CA PRO A 265 9.79 2.65 -2.92
C PRO A 265 11.28 2.88 -3.12
N ARG A 266 12.13 2.14 -2.38
CA ARG A 266 13.59 2.28 -2.48
C ARG A 266 14.10 1.91 -3.86
N TYR A 267 13.56 0.83 -4.43
CA TYR A 267 13.92 0.40 -5.79
C TYR A 267 13.40 1.37 -6.83
N LEU A 268 12.15 1.83 -6.68
CA LEU A 268 11.56 2.80 -7.60
C LEU A 268 12.35 4.12 -7.63
N GLU A 269 12.72 4.66 -6.46
CA GLU A 269 13.58 5.86 -6.36
C GLU A 269 14.93 5.65 -7.05
N SER A 270 15.56 4.49 -6.86
CA SER A 270 16.82 4.16 -7.53
C SER A 270 16.70 4.12 -9.06
N VAL A 271 15.55 3.68 -9.58
CA VAL A 271 15.29 3.60 -11.02
C VAL A 271 15.00 5.00 -11.56
N ILE A 272 14.13 5.76 -10.91
CA ILE A 272 13.84 7.15 -11.27
C ILE A 272 15.12 7.99 -11.30
N GLY A 273 16.02 7.81 -10.33
CA GLY A 273 17.33 8.47 -10.31
C GLY A 273 18.23 8.09 -11.50
N ARG A 274 18.18 6.83 -11.95
CA ARG A 274 18.94 6.33 -13.11
C ARG A 274 18.35 6.76 -14.46
N THR A 275 17.02 6.86 -14.57
CA THR A 275 16.32 7.20 -15.82
C THR A 275 16.02 8.68 -15.97
N GLY A 276 16.09 9.45 -14.88
CA GLY A 276 15.98 10.91 -14.88
C GLY A 276 17.23 11.54 -15.49
N GLY A 277 17.48 11.31 -16.78
CA GLY A 277 18.62 11.89 -17.50
C GLY A 277 18.73 13.39 -17.22
N THR A 278 19.92 13.84 -16.77
CA THR A 278 20.35 15.23 -16.43
C THR A 278 19.26 16.29 -16.31
N THR A 279 18.17 15.99 -15.62
CA THR A 279 17.13 16.93 -15.28
C THR A 279 17.14 16.91 -13.78
N LYS A 280 18.09 17.68 -13.23
CA LYS A 280 18.23 17.95 -11.80
C LYS A 280 16.82 18.18 -11.23
N HIS A 281 16.26 17.16 -10.58
CA HIS A 281 15.12 17.38 -9.73
C HIS A 281 15.59 18.32 -8.62
N LYS A 282 14.81 19.39 -8.50
CA LYS A 282 15.05 20.59 -7.69
C LYS A 282 15.65 20.23 -6.33
N ILE A 283 16.56 21.11 -5.92
CA ILE A 283 17.23 21.29 -4.61
C ILE A 283 16.31 21.10 -3.37
N GLU A 284 15.00 20.93 -3.53
CA GLU A 284 14.02 20.71 -2.47
C GLU A 284 14.16 19.36 -1.75
N THR A 285 14.64 18.29 -2.40
CA THR A 285 14.77 16.96 -1.77
C THR A 285 16.08 16.75 -0.99
N LEU A 286 17.05 17.67 -1.11
CA LEU A 286 18.29 17.67 -0.30
C LEU A 286 18.08 18.30 1.09
N ARG A 287 16.84 18.65 1.46
CA ARG A 287 16.52 19.25 2.77
C ARG A 287 16.61 18.30 3.97
N THR A 288 17.07 17.07 3.79
CA THR A 288 17.12 16.03 4.84
C THR A 288 18.52 15.46 5.04
N GLU A 289 19.57 16.30 4.97
CA GLU A 289 20.95 15.78 4.97
C GLU A 289 21.64 15.70 6.32
N TYR A 290 21.00 16.06 7.44
CA TYR A 290 21.67 15.95 8.74
C TYR A 290 20.68 15.57 9.86
N PRO A 291 20.96 14.52 10.66
CA PRO A 291 20.28 14.29 11.93
C PRO A 291 20.33 15.55 12.82
N ASP A 292 19.28 15.81 13.60
CA ASP A 292 19.15 17.05 14.39
C ASP A 292 20.34 17.29 15.34
N ASP A 293 20.85 16.25 15.99
CA ASP A 293 22.00 16.36 16.90
C ASP A 293 23.28 16.80 16.18
N PHE A 294 23.44 16.38 14.92
CA PHE A 294 24.59 16.74 14.10
C PHE A 294 24.48 18.20 13.60
N LEU A 295 23.28 18.65 13.24
CA LEU A 295 23.04 20.05 12.90
C LEU A 295 23.38 20.97 14.06
N ASP A 296 22.92 20.64 15.27
CA ASP A 296 23.18 21.47 16.45
C ASP A 296 24.70 21.62 16.73
N GLN A 297 25.49 20.57 16.46
CA GLN A 297 26.96 20.64 16.53
C GLN A 297 27.56 21.55 15.45
N LEU A 298 27.08 21.46 14.22
CA LEU A 298 27.54 22.32 13.12
C LEU A 298 27.24 23.81 13.38
N TYR A 299 26.05 24.11 13.90
CA TYR A 299 25.68 25.47 14.33
C TYR A 299 26.59 25.96 15.47
N LEU A 300 26.95 25.08 16.41
CA LEU A 300 27.91 25.40 17.47
C LEU A 300 29.30 25.73 16.92
N MET A 301 29.78 24.97 15.93
CA MET A 301 31.07 25.24 15.29
C MET A 301 31.07 26.59 14.56
N ALA A 302 30.06 26.86 13.74
CA ALA A 302 29.95 28.12 13.00
C ALA A 302 29.84 29.34 13.93
N ALA A 303 29.01 29.24 14.98
CA ALA A 303 28.90 30.29 16.00
C ALA A 303 30.17 30.46 16.83
N GLY A 304 30.98 29.40 16.96
CA GLY A 304 32.28 29.41 17.62
C GLY A 304 33.35 30.16 16.84
N GLU A 305 33.39 30.01 15.52
CA GLU A 305 34.36 30.70 14.67
C GLU A 305 34.04 32.17 14.47
N ASP A 306 32.83 32.49 14.00
CA ASP A 306 32.39 33.87 13.81
C ASP A 306 30.86 33.96 13.88
N TYR A 307 30.37 34.23 15.09
CA TYR A 307 28.96 34.44 15.35
C TYR A 307 28.38 35.61 14.53
N SER A 308 29.14 36.70 14.35
CA SER A 308 28.64 37.91 13.69
C SER A 308 28.44 37.71 12.19
N ALA A 309 29.38 37.01 11.53
CA ALA A 309 29.26 36.67 10.12
C ALA A 309 28.17 35.61 9.88
N THR A 310 28.09 34.60 10.76
CA THR A 310 27.05 33.56 10.68
C THR A 310 25.65 34.14 10.88
N GLN A 311 25.46 35.06 11.84
CA GLN A 311 24.18 35.74 12.06
C GLN A 311 23.76 36.55 10.85
N ARG A 312 24.67 37.40 10.31
CA ARG A 312 24.39 38.22 9.12
C ARG A 312 23.99 37.36 7.92
N ALA A 313 24.72 36.28 7.66
CA ALA A 313 24.41 35.38 6.54
C ALA A 313 23.03 34.71 6.70
N ILE A 314 22.63 34.31 7.92
CA ILE A 314 21.31 33.75 8.19
C ILE A 314 20.20 34.80 8.03
N GLU A 315 20.41 36.04 8.49
CA GLU A 315 19.45 37.13 8.34
C GLU A 315 19.21 37.46 6.87
N VAL A 316 20.28 37.63 6.07
CA VAL A 316 20.21 37.87 4.63
C VAL A 316 19.49 36.71 3.91
N LEU A 317 19.78 35.47 4.29
CA LEU A 317 19.11 34.28 3.76
C LEU A 317 17.62 34.22 4.11
N ASN A 318 17.26 34.60 5.34
CA ASN A 318 15.89 34.52 5.84
C ASN A 318 15.00 35.61 5.22
N ASP A 319 15.56 36.80 5.02
CA ASP A 319 14.87 37.95 4.42
C ASP A 319 14.87 37.90 2.88
N GLY A 320 15.55 36.92 2.28
CA GLY A 320 15.65 36.74 0.83
C GLY A 320 16.41 37.88 0.14
N MET A 321 17.31 38.55 0.87
CA MET A 321 18.12 39.65 0.35
C MET A 321 19.28 39.15 -0.54
N PRO A 322 19.78 39.97 -1.47
CA PRO A 322 20.91 39.58 -2.31
C PRO A 322 22.17 39.36 -1.46
N LEU A 323 22.76 38.16 -1.56
CA LEU A 323 23.97 37.76 -0.83
C LEU A 323 25.19 38.56 -1.30
N SER A 324 25.88 39.21 -0.34
CA SER A 324 27.18 39.83 -0.56
C SER A 324 28.28 38.79 -0.82
N ASN A 325 29.48 39.24 -1.20
CA ASN A 325 30.62 38.32 -1.36
C ASN A 325 31.02 37.67 -0.02
N GLU A 326 30.90 38.41 1.09
CA GLU A 326 31.15 37.88 2.44
C GLU A 326 30.14 36.81 2.82
N ASP A 327 28.84 37.04 2.55
CA ASP A 327 27.79 36.05 2.85
C ASP A 327 27.98 34.76 2.04
N ARG A 328 28.39 34.88 0.77
CA ARG A 328 28.70 33.72 -0.08
C ARG A 328 29.89 32.93 0.44
N GLU A 329 30.90 33.61 0.98
CA GLU A 329 32.06 32.94 1.58
C GLU A 329 31.66 32.14 2.84
N VAL A 330 30.84 32.76 3.71
CA VAL A 330 30.28 32.10 4.90
C VAL A 330 29.44 30.88 4.50
N LEU A 331 28.56 31.02 3.51
CA LEU A 331 27.69 29.93 3.05
C LEU A 331 28.45 28.84 2.29
N SER A 332 29.56 29.17 1.63
CA SER A 332 30.46 28.17 1.05
C SER A 332 31.17 27.37 2.15
N ARG A 333 31.50 28.00 3.28
CA ARG A 333 32.13 27.33 4.43
C ARG A 333 31.12 26.54 5.26
N TYR A 334 29.88 27.03 5.34
CA TYR A 334 28.79 26.47 6.13
C TYR A 334 27.53 26.22 5.28
N PRO A 335 27.54 25.23 4.36
CA PRO A 335 26.41 24.98 3.46
C PRO A 335 25.13 24.56 4.19
N PHE A 336 25.25 23.96 5.37
CA PHE A 336 24.10 23.52 6.17
C PHE A 336 23.17 24.67 6.59
N LEU A 337 23.65 25.92 6.59
CA LEU A 337 22.83 27.11 6.86
C LEU A 337 21.75 27.34 5.79
N LEU A 338 21.90 26.75 4.61
CA LEU A 338 20.88 26.80 3.55
C LEU A 338 19.68 25.89 3.87
N ASN A 339 19.82 24.96 4.81
CA ASN A 339 18.78 24.02 5.20
C ASN A 339 17.89 24.60 6.33
N GLY A 340 16.67 24.06 6.47
CA GLY A 340 15.72 24.47 7.51
C GLY A 340 14.86 25.70 7.16
N THR A 341 13.84 25.94 7.98
CA THR A 341 12.99 27.15 7.89
C THR A 341 13.71 28.38 8.46
N PRO A 342 13.27 29.62 8.14
CA PRO A 342 13.85 30.82 8.73
C PRO A 342 13.86 30.82 10.26
N GLU A 343 12.78 30.36 10.89
CA GLU A 343 12.63 30.23 12.33
C GLU A 343 13.59 29.20 12.92
N ASP A 344 13.76 28.07 12.23
CA ASP A 344 14.67 26.99 12.63
C ASP A 344 16.13 27.45 12.70
N ARG A 345 16.59 28.20 11.68
CA ARG A 345 18.00 28.65 11.58
C ARG A 345 18.34 29.60 12.72
N LEU A 346 17.45 30.56 12.99
CA LEU A 346 17.66 31.53 14.06
C LEU A 346 17.61 30.86 15.43
N THR A 347 16.65 29.95 15.63
CA THR A 347 16.51 29.19 16.88
C THR A 347 17.75 28.35 17.17
N ARG A 348 18.28 27.63 16.17
CA ARG A 348 19.51 26.83 16.31
C ARG A 348 20.74 27.70 16.55
N LEU A 349 20.88 28.83 15.84
CA LEU A 349 21.97 29.79 16.08
C LEU A 349 21.96 30.35 17.51
N LEU A 350 20.78 30.70 18.06
CA LEU A 350 20.66 31.21 19.42
C LEU A 350 21.01 30.14 20.47
N ARG A 351 20.60 28.89 20.26
CA ARG A 351 21.02 27.76 21.11
C ARG A 351 22.54 27.57 21.05
N ALA A 352 23.11 27.56 19.85
CA ALA A 352 24.55 27.45 19.64
C ALA A 352 25.34 28.56 20.34
N LYS A 353 24.89 29.82 20.23
CA LYS A 353 25.48 30.95 20.96
C LYS A 353 25.48 30.73 22.47
N LYS A 354 24.33 30.36 23.04
CA LYS A 354 24.18 30.12 24.48
C LYS A 354 25.10 29.00 24.96
N SER A 355 25.23 27.94 24.17
CA SER A 355 26.13 26.82 24.44
C SER A 355 27.60 27.24 24.34
N ASN A 356 27.98 28.02 23.31
CA ASN A 356 29.33 28.56 23.15
C ASN A 356 29.71 29.49 24.31
N ASP A 357 28.85 30.43 24.69
CA ASP A 357 29.06 31.34 25.82
C ASP A 357 29.21 30.59 27.16
N ARG A 358 28.53 29.46 27.31
CA ARG A 358 28.67 28.58 28.48
C ARG A 358 30.01 27.85 28.46
N LEU A 359 30.45 27.35 27.31
CA LEU A 359 31.74 26.69 27.14
C LEU A 359 32.90 27.66 27.38
N GLN A 360 32.85 28.89 26.84
CA GLN A 360 33.87 29.93 27.09
C GLN A 360 33.99 30.25 28.58
N ARG A 361 32.86 30.37 29.29
CA ARG A 361 32.84 30.58 30.75
C ARG A 361 33.45 29.41 31.54
N ILE A 362 33.28 28.18 31.08
CA ILE A 362 33.87 26.99 31.72
C ILE A 362 35.37 26.87 31.40
N MET A 363 35.76 27.26 30.18
CA MET A 363 37.13 27.15 29.68
C MET A 363 38.06 28.31 30.10
N GLY A 364 37.54 29.30 30.83
CA GLY A 364 38.37 30.33 31.48
C GLY A 364 39.14 31.23 30.52
N ARG A 365 38.49 31.72 29.45
CA ARG A 365 38.96 32.86 28.67
C ARG A 365 38.08 34.08 28.88
#